data_AF-A0A6I9PHD4-F1
#
_entry.id   AF-A0A6I9PHD4-F1
#
_cell.length_a   1.000
_cell.length_b   1.000
_cell.length_c   1.000
_cell.angle_alpha   90.00
_cell.angle_beta   90.00
_cell.angle_gamma   90.00
#
_symmetry.space_group_name_H-M   'P 1'
#
loop_
_entity.id
_entity.type
_entity.pdbx_description
1 polymer ?
#
loop_
_entity_poly.entity_id
_entity_poly.type
_entity_poly.pdbx_seq_one_letter_code
_entity_poly.pdbx_strand_id
1 'polypeptide(L)'
;MYVEILCLFLHQVVGLVVGMSGVYLLMKYKQSSVFLSQSYFPLPAFLALASAVLILACGGLGSCLSIEIRDSTFLQGLFVYLLVLVFCLESTASALAFFHTTKLESELTPLSGVFHNYTGRDPDSQAVDATQAELQCCGVHDFRDWLETPWFNSTGGLLVPHSCCNSTFLSCKGAVDQPWQLYTQGCQVKLEKSLQFVLRFIIWGSPIVFFVEVRKTALPFSAYLL
;
A
#
# COMPACT_ATOMS: atom_id res chain seq x y z
N MET A 1 26.78 -2.98 -22.07
CA MET A 1 27.25 -1.96 -21.09
C MET A 1 26.22 -0.87 -20.77
N TYR A 2 26.02 0.20 -21.57
CA TYR A 2 25.10 1.30 -21.19
C TYR A 2 23.65 0.84 -20.95
N VAL A 3 23.12 -0.01 -21.83
CA VAL A 3 21.76 -0.56 -21.73
C VAL A 3 21.58 -1.43 -20.48
N GLU A 4 22.61 -2.16 -20.06
CA GLU A 4 22.55 -3.03 -18.87
C GLU A 4 22.58 -2.23 -17.58
N ILE A 5 23.43 -1.19 -17.52
CA ILE A 5 23.48 -0.25 -16.39
C ILE A 5 22.14 0.48 -16.25
N LEU A 6 21.56 0.93 -17.36
CA LEU A 6 20.23 1.55 -17.36
C LEU A 6 19.15 0.58 -16.84
N CYS A 7 19.16 -0.66 -17.32
CA CYS A 7 18.22 -1.70 -16.89
C CYS A 7 18.35 -2.03 -15.39
N LEU A 8 19.59 -2.07 -14.88
CA LEU A 8 19.89 -2.23 -13.45
C LEU A 8 19.31 -1.08 -12.63
N PHE A 9 19.54 0.16 -13.06
CA PHE A 9 19.02 1.34 -12.38
C PHE A 9 17.48 1.36 -12.37
N LEU A 10 16.84 1.08 -13.52
CA LEU A 10 15.38 1.01 -13.61
C LEU A 10 14.80 -0.06 -12.67
N HIS A 11 15.45 -1.23 -12.58
CA HIS A 11 15.03 -2.29 -11.69
C HIS A 11 15.16 -1.90 -10.21
N GLN A 12 16.21 -1.18 -9.82
CA GLN A 12 16.33 -0.60 -8.47
C GLN A 12 15.20 0.39 -8.17
N VAL A 13 14.87 1.26 -9.12
CA VAL A 13 13.78 2.22 -8.98
C VAL A 13 12.43 1.51 -8.82
N VAL A 14 12.15 0.49 -9.62
CA VAL A 14 10.92 -0.31 -9.50
C VAL A 14 10.86 -1.02 -8.15
N GLY A 15 11.95 -1.68 -7.73
CA GLY A 15 12.04 -2.32 -6.42
C GLY A 15 11.80 -1.34 -5.27
N LEU A 16 12.35 -0.12 -5.35
CA LEU A 16 12.09 0.94 -4.36
C LEU A 16 10.62 1.35 -4.33
N VAL A 17 9.98 1.56 -5.49
CA VAL A 17 8.56 1.93 -5.57
C VAL A 17 7.68 0.81 -4.98
N VAL A 18 7.95 -0.45 -5.30
CA VAL A 18 7.23 -1.61 -4.76
C VAL A 18 7.45 -1.73 -3.25
N GLY A 19 8.68 -1.57 -2.77
CA GLY A 19 9.01 -1.58 -1.34
C GLY A 19 8.32 -0.45 -0.56
N MET A 20 8.36 0.78 -1.09
CA MET A 20 7.66 1.93 -0.49
C MET A 20 6.15 1.74 -0.47
N SER A 21 5.57 1.13 -1.51
CA SER A 21 4.16 0.73 -1.55
C SER A 21 3.83 -0.27 -0.45
N GLY A 22 4.71 -1.26 -0.22
CA GLY A 22 4.60 -2.20 0.89
C GLY A 22 4.63 -1.50 2.26
N VAL A 23 5.59 -0.61 2.49
CA VAL A 23 5.67 0.17 3.75
C VAL A 23 4.40 1.00 3.96
N TYR A 24 3.93 1.68 2.92
CA TYR A 24 2.70 2.46 2.98
C TYR A 24 1.49 1.61 3.37
N LEU A 25 1.32 0.42 2.76
CA LEU A 25 0.25 -0.52 3.12
C LEU A 25 0.35 -0.98 4.57
N LEU A 26 1.56 -1.25 5.09
CA LEU A 26 1.75 -1.64 6.49
C LEU A 26 1.41 -0.50 7.46
N MET A 27 1.81 0.73 7.15
CA MET A 27 1.46 1.91 7.94
C MET A 27 -0.06 2.12 7.94
N LYS A 28 -0.69 2.03 6.77
CA LYS A 28 -2.14 2.18 6.64
C LYS A 28 -2.89 1.06 7.35
N TYR A 29 -2.41 -0.18 7.25
CA TYR A 29 -2.97 -1.32 7.98
C TYR A 29 -2.88 -1.11 9.49
N LYS A 30 -1.76 -0.60 10.01
CA LYS A 30 -1.61 -0.34 11.45
C LYS A 30 -2.58 0.73 11.94
N GLN A 31 -2.69 1.84 11.20
CA GLN A 31 -3.55 2.98 11.55
C GLN A 31 -5.04 2.65 11.38
N SER A 32 -5.38 1.88 10.34
CA SER A 32 -6.74 1.49 10.00
C SER A 32 -7.05 0.04 10.40
N SER A 33 -6.29 -0.53 11.35
CA SER A 33 -6.46 -1.93 11.79
C SER A 33 -7.86 -2.19 12.36
N VAL A 34 -8.48 -1.16 12.95
CA VAL A 34 -9.87 -1.17 13.43
C VAL A 34 -10.89 -1.31 12.28
N PHE A 35 -10.52 -0.87 11.07
CA PHE A 35 -11.38 -0.88 9.87
C PHE A 35 -11.09 -2.06 8.91
N LEU A 36 -10.08 -2.88 9.19
CA LEU A 36 -9.66 -4.00 8.34
C LEU A 36 -9.83 -5.31 9.10
N SER A 37 -10.69 -6.19 8.60
CA SER A 37 -11.07 -7.42 9.33
C SER A 37 -10.03 -8.54 9.21
N GLN A 38 -9.17 -8.48 8.21
CA GLN A 38 -8.46 -9.65 7.70
C GLN A 38 -6.97 -9.61 8.04
N SER A 39 -6.55 -10.59 8.84
CA SER A 39 -5.17 -10.73 9.34
C SER A 39 -4.13 -10.99 8.23
N TYR A 40 -4.56 -11.40 7.03
CA TYR A 40 -3.68 -11.73 5.91
C TYR A 40 -3.49 -10.58 4.89
N PHE A 41 -4.20 -9.46 5.03
CA PHE A 41 -4.02 -8.27 4.20
C PHE A 41 -2.57 -7.68 4.18
N PRO A 42 -1.77 -7.71 5.27
CA PRO A 42 -0.41 -7.18 5.23
C PRO A 42 0.61 -8.13 4.56
N LEU A 43 0.22 -9.36 4.21
CA LEU A 43 1.14 -10.35 3.64
C LEU A 43 1.75 -9.91 2.28
N PRO A 44 0.96 -9.44 1.27
CA PRO A 44 1.54 -8.85 0.06
C PRO A 44 2.56 -7.74 0.34
N ALA A 45 2.31 -6.93 1.37
CA ALA A 45 3.15 -5.80 1.72
C ALA A 45 4.51 -6.24 2.33
N PHE A 46 4.50 -7.27 3.19
CA PHE A 46 5.73 -7.88 3.70
C PHE A 46 6.58 -8.52 2.60
N LEU A 47 5.93 -9.25 1.68
CA LEU A 47 6.62 -9.87 0.54
C LEU A 47 7.20 -8.82 -0.42
N ALA A 48 6.46 -7.75 -0.69
CA ALA A 48 6.92 -6.60 -1.48
C ALA A 48 8.12 -5.88 -0.82
N LEU A 49 8.11 -5.74 0.52
CA LEU A 49 9.23 -5.15 1.25
C LEU A 49 10.47 -6.07 1.24
N ALA A 50 10.28 -7.38 1.48
CA ALA A 50 11.37 -8.35 1.47
C ALA A 50 12.05 -8.46 0.10
N SER A 51 11.26 -8.51 -0.98
CA SER A 51 11.78 -8.48 -2.36
C SER A 51 12.54 -7.19 -2.65
N ALA A 52 12.02 -6.01 -2.26
CA ALA A 52 12.71 -4.74 -2.43
C ALA A 52 14.09 -4.71 -1.73
N VAL A 53 14.20 -5.23 -0.51
CA VAL A 53 15.48 -5.31 0.21
C VAL A 53 16.47 -6.20 -0.51
N LEU A 54 16.03 -7.37 -1.00
CA LEU A 54 16.87 -8.28 -1.77
C LEU A 54 17.31 -7.65 -3.11
N ILE A 55 16.41 -6.95 -3.79
CA ILE A 55 16.73 -6.21 -5.03
C ILE A 55 17.78 -5.14 -4.76
N LEU A 56 17.63 -4.35 -3.70
CA LEU A 56 18.60 -3.31 -3.31
C LEU A 56 19.96 -3.93 -2.96
N ALA A 57 19.97 -5.03 -2.20
CA ALA A 57 21.20 -5.76 -1.86
C ALA A 57 21.90 -6.28 -3.13
N CYS A 58 21.15 -6.88 -4.06
CA CYS A 58 21.71 -7.39 -5.32
C CYS A 58 22.21 -6.28 -6.25
N GLY A 59 21.52 -5.13 -6.30
CA GLY A 59 21.87 -4.02 -7.18
C GLY A 59 23.04 -3.16 -6.68
N GLY A 60 23.08 -2.85 -5.38
CA GLY A 60 24.17 -2.09 -4.77
C GLY A 60 25.50 -2.85 -4.77
N LEU A 61 25.45 -4.17 -4.61
CA LEU A 61 26.62 -5.04 -4.77
C LEU A 61 27.02 -5.18 -6.24
N GLY A 62 26.05 -5.30 -7.15
CA GLY A 62 26.30 -5.42 -8.60
C GLY A 62 27.08 -4.24 -9.20
N SER A 63 26.79 -3.00 -8.81
CA SER A 63 27.46 -1.81 -9.38
C SER A 63 28.92 -1.64 -8.94
N CYS A 64 29.29 -2.12 -7.75
CA CYS A 64 30.67 -2.02 -7.25
C CYS A 64 31.49 -3.30 -7.48
N LEU A 65 30.85 -4.47 -7.59
CA LEU A 65 31.52 -5.79 -7.67
C LEU A 65 31.44 -6.48 -9.05
N SER A 66 30.86 -5.84 -10.07
CA SER A 66 30.79 -6.38 -11.45
C SER A 66 32.17 -6.77 -12.02
N ILE A 67 33.26 -6.27 -11.44
CA ILE A 67 34.64 -6.55 -11.85
C ILE A 67 35.21 -7.82 -11.17
N GLU A 68 34.75 -8.19 -9.96
CA GLU A 68 35.29 -9.34 -9.19
C GLU A 68 34.39 -10.60 -9.23
N ILE A 69 33.09 -10.46 -9.54
CA ILE A 69 32.15 -11.60 -9.59
C ILE A 69 32.41 -12.52 -10.79
N ARG A 70 33.07 -12.00 -11.84
CA ARG A 70 33.28 -12.70 -13.11
C ARG A 70 34.15 -13.95 -13.00
N ASP A 71 34.97 -14.06 -11.95
CA ASP A 71 35.93 -15.16 -11.80
C ASP A 71 35.42 -16.31 -10.90
N SER A 72 34.29 -16.16 -10.20
CA SER A 72 33.76 -17.19 -9.29
C SER A 72 32.39 -17.72 -9.72
N THR A 73 32.36 -18.97 -10.18
CA THR A 73 31.13 -19.71 -10.52
C THR A 73 30.15 -19.81 -9.36
N PHE A 74 30.66 -19.88 -8.12
CA PHE A 74 29.84 -19.92 -6.90
C PHE A 74 29.06 -18.61 -6.71
N LEU A 75 29.73 -17.46 -6.85
CA LEU A 75 29.12 -16.15 -6.62
C LEU A 75 28.08 -15.82 -7.70
N GLN A 76 28.33 -16.28 -8.93
CA GLN A 76 27.37 -16.20 -10.03
C GLN A 76 26.15 -17.11 -9.81
N GLY A 77 26.35 -18.33 -9.31
CA GLY A 77 25.24 -19.24 -8.94
C GLY A 77 24.38 -18.67 -7.81
N LEU A 78 25.01 -18.09 -6.79
CA LEU A 78 24.31 -17.41 -5.70
C LEU A 78 23.49 -16.22 -6.19
N PHE A 79 24.03 -15.42 -7.13
CA PHE A 79 23.30 -14.31 -7.73
C PHE A 79 22.03 -14.77 -8.47
N VAL A 80 22.14 -15.81 -9.31
CA VAL A 80 20.99 -16.38 -10.03
C VAL A 80 19.97 -16.95 -9.04
N TYR A 81 20.42 -17.64 -7.99
CA TYR A 81 19.53 -18.15 -6.94
C TYR A 81 18.75 -17.03 -6.24
N LEU A 82 19.41 -15.91 -5.90
CA LEU A 82 18.76 -14.76 -5.29
C LEU A 82 17.73 -14.10 -6.22
N LEU A 83 18.01 -14.01 -7.52
CA LEU A 83 17.03 -13.51 -8.51
C LEU A 83 15.80 -14.41 -8.59
N VAL A 84 15.98 -15.74 -8.62
CA VAL A 84 14.84 -16.68 -8.60
C VAL A 84 14.03 -16.56 -7.30
N LEU A 85 14.69 -16.33 -6.17
CA LEU A 85 14.02 -16.09 -4.90
C LEU A 85 13.18 -14.82 -4.93
N VAL A 86 13.72 -13.71 -5.47
CA VAL A 86 13.00 -12.44 -5.64
C VAL A 86 11.77 -12.63 -6.54
N PHE A 87 11.93 -13.32 -7.68
CA PHE A 87 10.83 -13.64 -8.57
C PHE A 87 9.67 -14.34 -7.85
N CYS A 88 9.98 -15.37 -7.06
CA CYS A 88 8.97 -16.11 -6.30
C CYS A 88 8.26 -15.23 -5.25
N LEU A 89 8.99 -14.34 -4.57
CA LEU A 89 8.42 -13.43 -3.59
C LEU A 89 7.48 -12.42 -4.25
N GLU A 90 7.90 -11.82 -5.36
CA GLU A 90 7.09 -10.84 -6.10
C GLU A 90 5.88 -11.45 -6.77
N SER A 91 6.01 -12.64 -7.38
CA SER A 91 4.87 -13.34 -7.98
C SER A 91 3.81 -13.67 -6.92
N THR A 92 4.26 -14.09 -5.73
CA THR A 92 3.37 -14.37 -4.59
C THR A 92 2.72 -13.08 -4.07
N ALA A 93 3.49 -12.00 -3.92
CA ALA A 93 2.97 -10.69 -3.51
C ALA A 93 1.93 -10.16 -4.50
N SER A 94 2.22 -10.24 -5.80
CA SER A 94 1.34 -9.79 -6.88
C SER A 94 0.04 -10.61 -6.95
N ALA A 95 0.13 -11.94 -6.83
CA ALA A 95 -1.05 -12.81 -6.79
C ALA A 95 -1.95 -12.48 -5.60
N LEU A 96 -1.38 -12.36 -4.39
CA LEU A 96 -2.13 -11.98 -3.20
C LEU A 96 -2.74 -10.57 -3.34
N ALA A 97 -1.97 -9.60 -3.83
CA ALA A 97 -2.45 -8.24 -4.08
C ALA A 97 -3.65 -8.25 -5.04
N PHE A 98 -3.58 -9.04 -6.12
CA PHE A 98 -4.69 -9.20 -7.07
C PHE A 98 -5.93 -9.78 -6.39
N PHE A 99 -5.79 -10.87 -5.62
CA PHE A 99 -6.90 -11.44 -4.86
C PHE A 99 -7.56 -10.41 -3.94
N HIS A 100 -6.75 -9.64 -3.18
CA HIS A 100 -7.28 -8.59 -2.32
C HIS A 100 -7.97 -7.48 -3.11
N THR A 101 -7.45 -7.06 -4.28
CA THR A 101 -8.15 -6.07 -5.13
C THR A 101 -9.54 -6.52 -5.58
N THR A 102 -9.73 -7.82 -5.83
CA THR A 102 -11.03 -8.36 -6.25
C THR A 102 -12.02 -8.54 -5.09
N LYS A 103 -11.52 -8.64 -3.85
CA LYS A 103 -12.34 -8.87 -2.65
C LYS A 103 -12.44 -7.67 -1.72
N LEU A 104 -11.91 -6.52 -2.12
CA LEU A 104 -11.69 -5.37 -1.24
C LEU A 104 -12.97 -4.89 -0.52
N GLU A 105 -14.12 -4.88 -1.21
CA GLU A 105 -15.42 -4.56 -0.61
C GLU A 105 -15.84 -5.54 0.52
N SER A 106 -15.48 -6.82 0.41
CA SER A 106 -15.79 -7.85 1.40
C SER A 106 -14.77 -7.96 2.55
N GLU A 107 -13.60 -7.35 2.38
CA GLU A 107 -12.48 -7.41 3.33
C GLU A 107 -12.52 -6.27 4.36
N LEU A 108 -13.21 -5.18 4.01
CA LEU A 108 -13.49 -4.08 4.92
C LEU A 108 -14.52 -4.57 5.94
N THR A 109 -14.23 -4.37 7.24
CA THR A 109 -15.24 -4.59 8.26
C THR A 109 -16.44 -3.70 7.96
N PRO A 110 -17.64 -4.01 8.49
CA PRO A 110 -18.69 -3.03 8.57
C PRO A 110 -18.17 -1.84 9.40
N LEU A 111 -17.57 -0.85 8.73
CA LEU A 111 -17.08 0.41 9.30
C LEU A 111 -18.17 1.06 10.15
N SER A 112 -19.44 0.79 9.82
CA SER A 112 -20.63 1.19 10.58
C SER A 112 -20.52 0.91 12.08
N GLY A 113 -19.96 -0.22 12.52
CA GLY A 113 -19.81 -0.53 13.94
C GLY A 113 -18.84 0.40 14.68
N VAL A 114 -17.74 0.78 14.02
CA VAL A 114 -16.71 1.67 14.57
C VAL A 114 -17.24 3.11 14.65
N PHE A 115 -17.91 3.57 13.59
CA PHE A 115 -18.53 4.88 13.56
C PHE A 115 -19.71 4.99 14.55
N HIS A 116 -20.46 3.91 14.74
CA HIS A 116 -21.55 3.87 15.72
C HIS A 116 -21.06 3.95 17.17
N ASN A 117 -19.88 3.37 17.47
CA ASN A 117 -19.29 3.40 18.82
C ASN A 117 -18.43 4.65 19.09
N TYR A 118 -18.40 5.61 18.17
CA TYR A 118 -17.61 6.84 18.33
C TYR A 118 -18.06 7.64 19.56
N THR A 119 -17.11 7.97 20.44
CA THR A 119 -17.34 8.81 21.63
C THR A 119 -16.52 10.10 21.64
N GLY A 120 -15.61 10.28 20.68
CA GLY A 120 -14.70 11.42 20.56
C GLY A 120 -13.55 11.43 21.57
N ARG A 121 -13.40 10.39 22.41
CA ARG A 121 -12.39 10.35 23.49
C ARG A 121 -11.52 9.10 23.49
N ASP A 122 -12.08 7.98 23.06
CA ASP A 122 -11.40 6.68 23.02
C ASP A 122 -10.40 6.60 21.83
N PRO A 123 -9.44 5.66 21.86
CA PRO A 123 -8.47 5.49 20.77
C PRO A 123 -9.11 5.14 19.41
N ASP A 124 -10.27 4.47 19.38
CA ASP A 124 -10.95 4.13 18.13
C ASP A 124 -11.55 5.40 17.50
N SER A 125 -12.08 6.32 18.32
CA SER A 125 -12.52 7.65 17.89
C SER A 125 -11.38 8.47 17.32
N GLN A 126 -10.18 8.41 17.92
CA GLN A 126 -8.99 9.08 17.35
C GLN A 126 -8.60 8.47 16.00
N ALA A 127 -8.73 7.15 15.84
CA ALA A 127 -8.48 6.49 14.56
C ALA A 127 -9.51 6.89 13.49
N VAL A 128 -10.79 7.07 13.86
CA VAL A 128 -11.84 7.62 12.99
C VAL A 128 -11.48 9.03 12.55
N ASP A 129 -11.17 9.93 13.49
CA ASP A 129 -10.83 11.32 13.20
C ASP A 129 -9.59 11.46 12.31
N ALA A 130 -8.54 10.68 12.61
CA ALA A 130 -7.32 10.63 11.80
C ALA A 130 -7.62 10.11 10.38
N THR A 131 -8.46 9.09 10.24
CA THR A 131 -8.85 8.53 8.95
C THR A 131 -9.64 9.55 8.12
N GLN A 132 -10.60 10.24 8.75
CA GLN A 132 -11.41 11.28 8.10
C GLN A 132 -10.56 12.45 7.61
N ALA A 133 -9.60 12.91 8.44
CA ALA A 133 -8.69 13.98 8.07
C ALA A 133 -7.70 13.56 6.96
N GLU A 134 -7.09 12.37 7.07
CA GLU A 134 -6.08 11.89 6.12
C GLU A 134 -6.67 11.56 4.75
N LEU A 135 -7.82 10.88 4.73
CA LEU A 135 -8.49 10.54 3.48
C LEU A 135 -9.40 11.66 2.98
N GLN A 136 -9.64 12.71 3.77
CA GLN A 136 -10.57 13.79 3.45
C GLN A 136 -11.99 13.26 3.17
N CYS A 137 -12.50 12.43 4.08
CA CYS A 137 -13.80 11.77 3.98
C CYS A 137 -14.67 12.03 5.21
N CYS A 138 -15.97 11.79 5.11
CA CYS A 138 -16.88 11.86 6.25
C CYS A 138 -17.88 10.70 6.24
N GLY A 139 -17.99 10.01 7.38
CA GLY A 139 -18.84 8.84 7.51
C GLY A 139 -18.31 7.63 6.75
N VAL A 140 -19.13 6.58 6.66
CA VAL A 140 -18.75 5.32 6.00
C VAL A 140 -18.89 5.46 4.50
N HIS A 141 -20.08 5.86 4.05
CA HIS A 141 -20.48 6.13 2.67
C HIS A 141 -20.72 7.62 2.44
N ASP A 142 -21.26 8.32 3.43
CA ASP A 142 -21.58 9.76 3.37
C ASP A 142 -21.58 10.36 4.79
N PHE A 143 -21.49 11.69 4.90
CA PHE A 143 -21.64 12.40 6.18
C PHE A 143 -22.96 12.07 6.88
N ARG A 144 -23.96 11.62 6.11
CA ARG A 144 -25.28 11.26 6.60
C ARG A 144 -25.28 10.06 7.54
N ASP A 145 -24.28 9.19 7.44
CA ASP A 145 -24.15 8.04 8.33
C ASP A 145 -24.02 8.45 9.80
N TRP A 146 -23.52 9.67 10.06
CA TRP A 146 -23.46 10.22 11.41
C TRP A 146 -24.86 10.45 12.00
N LEU A 147 -25.90 10.73 11.21
CA LEU A 147 -27.23 11.03 11.72
C LEU A 147 -27.84 9.86 12.50
N GLU A 148 -27.43 8.64 12.18
CA GLU A 148 -27.91 7.42 12.83
C GLU A 148 -27.06 7.01 14.05
N THR A 149 -25.98 7.75 14.35
CA THR A 149 -25.08 7.43 15.44
C THR A 149 -25.54 8.01 16.79
N PRO A 150 -25.24 7.33 17.92
CA PRO A 150 -25.45 7.88 19.26
C PRO A 150 -24.73 9.22 19.48
N TRP A 151 -23.58 9.41 18.84
CA TRP A 151 -22.80 10.64 18.89
C TRP A 151 -23.61 11.85 18.42
N PHE A 152 -24.27 11.75 17.27
CA PHE A 152 -25.07 12.85 16.72
C PHE A 152 -26.24 13.24 17.61
N ASN A 153 -26.90 12.25 18.25
CA ASN A 153 -27.94 12.53 19.24
C ASN A 153 -27.38 13.26 20.47
N SER A 154 -26.17 12.88 20.92
CA SER A 154 -25.52 13.53 22.07
C SER A 154 -25.12 14.99 21.83
N THR A 155 -24.90 15.37 20.57
CA THR A 155 -24.60 16.76 20.17
C THR A 155 -25.85 17.59 19.87
N GLY A 156 -27.04 17.06 20.19
CA GLY A 156 -28.32 17.74 19.95
C GLY A 156 -28.82 17.62 18.51
N GLY A 157 -28.29 16.68 17.72
CA GLY A 157 -28.75 16.41 16.36
C GLY A 157 -28.35 17.47 15.34
N LEU A 158 -27.21 18.14 15.56
CA LEU A 158 -26.78 19.27 14.72
C LEU A 158 -25.34 19.14 14.21
N LEU A 159 -24.50 18.33 14.86
CA LEU A 159 -23.05 18.34 14.67
C LEU A 159 -22.48 16.94 14.39
N VAL A 160 -21.63 16.86 13.36
CA VAL A 160 -20.72 15.73 13.10
C VAL A 160 -19.34 16.03 13.67
N PRO A 161 -18.44 15.04 13.79
CA PRO A 161 -17.07 15.29 14.25
C PRO A 161 -16.35 16.34 13.41
N HIS A 162 -15.49 17.10 14.06
CA HIS A 162 -14.76 18.21 13.43
C HIS A 162 -13.81 17.73 12.32
N SER A 163 -13.39 16.46 12.36
CA SER A 163 -12.60 15.78 11.34
C SER A 163 -13.31 15.63 9.99
N CYS A 164 -14.65 15.74 9.95
CA CYS A 164 -15.43 15.81 8.70
C CYS A 164 -15.32 17.14 7.96
N CYS A 165 -14.80 18.18 8.60
CA CYS A 165 -14.68 19.49 7.99
C CYS A 165 -13.66 19.49 6.87
N ASN A 166 -14.05 20.06 5.74
CA ASN A 166 -13.14 20.30 4.64
C ASN A 166 -12.12 21.36 5.03
N SER A 167 -10.83 21.03 4.86
CA SER A 167 -9.71 21.88 5.28
C SER A 167 -9.65 23.24 4.59
N THR A 168 -10.39 23.42 3.49
CA THR A 168 -10.57 24.72 2.83
C THR A 168 -11.40 25.72 3.64
N PHE A 169 -12.24 25.26 4.60
CA PHE A 169 -13.11 26.12 5.40
C PHE A 169 -12.64 26.19 6.86
N LEU A 170 -11.85 27.23 7.20
CA LEU A 170 -11.33 27.43 8.55
C LEU A 170 -12.40 27.63 9.64
N SER A 171 -13.62 28.03 9.27
CA SER A 171 -14.73 28.27 10.20
C SER A 171 -15.72 27.11 10.26
N CYS A 172 -15.41 25.97 9.64
CA CYS A 172 -16.27 24.80 9.71
C CYS A 172 -16.31 24.26 11.14
N LYS A 173 -17.52 24.06 11.68
CA LYS A 173 -17.76 23.52 13.03
C LYS A 173 -18.33 22.10 13.02
N GLY A 174 -18.43 21.48 11.84
CA GLY A 174 -19.10 20.18 11.69
C GLY A 174 -20.63 20.28 11.66
N ALA A 175 -21.20 21.44 11.31
CA ALA A 175 -22.64 21.63 11.34
C ALA A 175 -23.32 21.02 10.10
N VAL A 176 -24.35 20.19 10.33
CA VAL A 176 -25.04 19.45 9.25
C VAL A 176 -25.91 20.36 8.36
N ASP A 177 -26.29 21.54 8.85
CA ASP A 177 -27.00 22.57 8.08
C ASP A 177 -26.11 23.25 7.03
N GLN A 178 -24.78 23.10 7.13
CA GLN A 178 -23.78 23.60 6.19
C GLN A 178 -23.03 22.45 5.48
N PRO A 179 -23.72 21.57 4.74
CA PRO A 179 -23.11 20.35 4.18
C PRO A 179 -22.01 20.63 3.16
N TRP A 180 -21.97 21.82 2.53
CA TRP A 180 -20.92 22.20 1.58
C TRP A 180 -19.55 22.41 2.24
N GLN A 181 -19.50 22.55 3.57
CA GLN A 181 -18.24 22.63 4.33
C GLN A 181 -17.72 21.26 4.76
N LEU A 182 -18.51 20.20 4.59
CA LEU A 182 -18.16 18.84 4.99
C LEU A 182 -17.61 18.05 3.79
N TYR A 183 -16.81 17.02 4.07
CA TYR A 183 -16.47 16.05 3.06
C TYR A 183 -17.69 15.23 2.66
N THR A 184 -17.98 15.15 1.36
CA THR A 184 -19.15 14.44 0.82
C THR A 184 -18.89 12.98 0.46
N GLN A 185 -17.63 12.56 0.46
CA GLN A 185 -17.27 11.17 0.18
C GLN A 185 -17.08 10.39 1.47
N GLY A 186 -17.65 9.20 1.53
CA GLY A 186 -17.42 8.23 2.60
C GLY A 186 -16.00 7.71 2.65
N CYS A 187 -15.57 7.33 3.85
CA CYS A 187 -14.24 6.82 4.09
C CYS A 187 -14.01 5.43 3.50
N GLN A 188 -15.04 4.60 3.37
CA GLN A 188 -14.92 3.27 2.80
C GLN A 188 -14.44 3.34 1.34
N VAL A 189 -15.14 4.10 0.50
CA VAL A 189 -14.82 4.24 -0.94
C VAL A 189 -13.43 4.85 -1.14
N LYS A 190 -13.05 5.83 -0.31
CA LYS A 190 -11.71 6.44 -0.40
C LYS A 190 -10.60 5.51 0.06
N LEU A 191 -10.83 4.75 1.13
CA LEU A 191 -9.89 3.76 1.62
C LEU A 191 -9.68 2.66 0.57
N GLU A 192 -10.77 2.14 -0.01
CA GLU A 192 -10.71 1.16 -1.11
C GLU A 192 -9.87 1.65 -2.28
N LYS A 193 -10.14 2.87 -2.75
CA LYS A 193 -9.39 3.49 -3.86
C LYS A 193 -7.92 3.67 -3.52
N SER A 194 -7.60 4.10 -2.30
CA SER A 194 -6.22 4.26 -1.85
C SER A 194 -5.48 2.92 -1.82
N LEU A 195 -6.10 1.89 -1.22
CA LEU A 195 -5.54 0.54 -1.17
C LEU A 195 -5.38 -0.07 -2.57
N GLN A 196 -6.39 0.05 -3.43
CA GLN A 196 -6.31 -0.41 -4.82
C GLN A 196 -5.19 0.28 -5.59
N PHE A 197 -5.01 1.59 -5.42
CA PHE A 197 -3.96 2.35 -6.09
C PHE A 197 -2.57 1.82 -5.70
N VAL A 198 -2.36 1.51 -4.42
CA VAL A 198 -1.07 1.02 -3.92
C VAL A 198 -0.83 -0.44 -4.30
N LEU A 199 -1.85 -1.30 -4.20
CA LEU A 199 -1.76 -2.70 -4.63
C LEU A 199 -1.45 -2.81 -6.14
N ARG A 200 -1.93 -1.88 -6.96
CA ARG A 200 -1.58 -1.81 -8.39
C ARG A 200 -0.09 -1.65 -8.62
N PHE A 201 0.64 -0.87 -7.81
CA PHE A 201 2.10 -0.77 -7.96
C PHE A 201 2.81 -2.11 -7.73
N ILE A 202 2.33 -2.89 -6.76
CA ILE A 202 2.86 -4.24 -6.49
C ILE A 202 2.55 -5.18 -7.68
N ILE A 203 1.31 -5.13 -8.20
CA ILE A 203 0.89 -5.99 -9.31
C ILE A 203 1.67 -5.68 -10.60
N TRP A 204 1.76 -4.40 -10.97
CA TRP A 204 2.41 -3.96 -12.21
C TRP A 204 3.94 -3.92 -12.11
N GLY A 205 4.51 -3.93 -10.90
CA GLY A 205 5.95 -4.04 -10.68
C GLY A 205 6.51 -5.40 -11.12
N SER A 206 5.81 -6.49 -10.78
CA SER A 206 6.24 -7.87 -11.06
C SER A 206 6.57 -8.18 -12.53
N PRO A 207 5.73 -7.85 -13.54
CA PRO A 207 6.07 -8.14 -14.95
C PRO A 207 7.29 -7.35 -15.44
N ILE A 208 7.51 -6.14 -14.92
CA ILE A 208 8.68 -5.34 -15.25
C ILE A 208 9.94 -6.00 -14.68
N VAL A 209 9.88 -6.44 -13.42
CA VAL A 209 10.99 -7.15 -12.77
C VAL A 209 11.30 -8.46 -13.49
N PHE A 210 10.29 -9.26 -13.80
CA PHE A 210 10.43 -10.50 -14.56
C PHE A 210 11.17 -10.29 -15.90
N PHE A 211 10.78 -9.27 -16.67
CA PHE A 211 11.44 -8.95 -17.93
C PHE A 211 12.94 -8.65 -17.75
N VAL A 212 13.30 -7.94 -16.67
CA VAL A 212 14.69 -7.63 -16.32
C VAL A 212 15.46 -8.89 -15.89
N GLU A 213 14.85 -9.74 -15.06
CA GLU A 213 15.46 -10.98 -14.54
C GLU A 213 15.74 -11.99 -15.64
N VAL A 214 14.79 -12.17 -16.57
CA VAL A 214 14.96 -13.06 -17.74
C VAL A 214 16.13 -12.59 -18.59
N ARG A 215 16.21 -11.28 -18.87
CA ARG A 215 17.33 -10.71 -19.64
C ARG A 215 18.68 -10.93 -18.95
N LYS A 216 18.73 -10.76 -17.62
CA LYS A 216 19.96 -10.96 -16.83
C LYS A 216 20.38 -12.42 -16.73
N THR A 217 19.44 -13.35 -16.66
CA THR A 217 19.73 -14.79 -16.54
C THR A 217 20.16 -15.40 -17.89
N ALA A 218 19.63 -14.89 -19.01
CA ALA A 218 19.99 -15.33 -20.35
C ALA A 218 21.41 -14.93 -20.80
N LEU A 219 21.91 -13.78 -20.35
CA LEU A 219 23.24 -13.26 -20.70
C LEU A 219 24.42 -14.16 -20.28
N PRO A 220 24.53 -14.61 -19.02
CA PRO A 220 25.62 -15.48 -18.61
C PRO A 220 25.56 -16.86 -19.29
N PHE A 221 24.37 -17.43 -19.49
CA PHE A 221 24.21 -18.70 -20.21
C PHE A 221 24.71 -18.63 -21.66
N SER A 222 24.49 -17.50 -22.34
CA SER A 222 25.01 -17.30 -23.69
C SER A 222 26.54 -17.15 -23.76
N ALA A 223 27.19 -16.78 -22.65
CA ALA A 223 28.64 -16.66 -22.55
C ALA A 223 29.35 -17.98 -22.21
N TYR A 224 28.63 -18.98 -21.69
CA TYR A 224 29.14 -20.34 -21.47
C TYR A 224 28.96 -21.28 -22.67
N LEU A 225 28.16 -20.88 -23.67
CA LEU A 225 27.86 -21.66 -24.89
C LEU A 225 28.70 -21.23 -26.12
N LEU A 226 29.62 -20.26 -25.96
CA LEU A 226 30.59 -19.79 -26.94
C LEU A 226 32.01 -20.02 -26.40
#